data_AF-A0A1B6GAW3-F1
#
_entry.id   AF-A0A1B6GAW3-F1
#
_cell.length_a   1.000
_cell.length_b   1.000
_cell.length_c   1.000
_cell.angle_alpha   90.00
_cell.angle_beta   90.00
_cell.angle_gamma   90.00
#
_symmetry.space_group_name_H-M   'P 1'
#
loop_
_entity.id
_entity.type
_entity.pdbx_description
1 polymer ?
#
loop_
_entity_poly.entity_id
_entity_poly.type
_entity_poly.pdbx_seq_one_letter_code
_entity_poly.pdbx_strand_id
1 'polypeptide(L)'
;SAKLLFSALISLWPIYLSHNLSADKWRSDQKLSLVGNPGQLLKPSQTETISCEYLALESMERWIIFGFMLCHQALQQEQPNKLWLSALENSWVVALFRDEVIYIHAYIQGFFDTIKGYGKRISEVKDCYNQAIQKATYRHRERRKFLRTALKELGLILTDQPGLLGPKALLIFIALCFARDEVYWLLRHNDNPPQQKSKGKTAEDLVDRQLPELLFHMEELRVLVRKYSQVIQRYYVQYLAGFDAIALNQMMQNLAVCPEDESIILSSLCNNIANLSVKQVEENELFDFRALRLDWLRLQAYASVAKAPLSLAENRDLASLLDTILFHTKMVDYLDEMMVETSDLSIFCFYSKIFEDQFHMCLEFPAQNRYIVAFPLICNHFQSCTHELCPEERHHIRERSLSVVNMFLDEMAKEAKNIITTICDEQCTMSDKLLPKHCAMLISQVVNRKKKEKNKKNTLEIPKPGVESYRKTREELTTMDKLHMALT
;
A
#
# COMPACT_ATOMS: atom_id res chain seq x y z
N SER A 1 35.40 2.77 -7.92
CA SER A 1 34.12 2.18 -7.52
C SER A 1 33.61 2.69 -6.18
N ALA A 2 34.35 2.58 -5.05
CA ALA A 2 33.87 3.00 -3.73
C ALA A 2 33.44 4.49 -3.62
N LYS A 3 34.16 5.42 -4.28
CA LYS A 3 33.79 6.85 -4.32
C LYS A 3 32.46 7.12 -5.03
N LEU A 4 32.18 6.40 -6.12
CA LEU A 4 30.91 6.55 -6.86
C LEU A 4 29.75 6.01 -6.05
N LEU A 5 29.92 4.82 -5.46
CA LEU A 5 28.92 4.23 -4.57
C LEU A 5 28.62 5.16 -3.37
N PHE A 6 29.67 5.70 -2.75
CA PHE A 6 29.52 6.68 -1.67
C PHE A 6 28.67 7.89 -2.07
N SER A 7 28.97 8.52 -3.21
CA SER A 7 28.21 9.68 -3.69
C SER A 7 26.73 9.34 -3.97
N ALA A 8 26.46 8.18 -4.57
CA ALA A 8 25.10 7.72 -4.83
C ALA A 8 24.32 7.42 -3.55
N LEU A 9 24.95 6.81 -2.54
CA LEU A 9 24.30 6.54 -1.26
C LEU A 9 24.00 7.83 -0.50
N ILE A 10 24.89 8.83 -0.56
CA ILE A 10 24.68 10.10 0.12
C ILE A 10 23.58 10.93 -0.54
N SER A 11 23.36 10.82 -1.86
CA SER A 11 22.21 11.47 -2.49
C SER A 11 20.86 10.93 -2.02
N LEU A 12 20.81 9.75 -1.40
CA LEU A 12 19.58 9.22 -0.79
C LEU A 12 19.23 9.92 0.53
N TRP A 13 20.15 10.65 1.16
CA TRP A 13 19.93 11.26 2.47
C TRP A 13 18.62 12.08 2.57
N PRO A 14 18.37 13.10 1.73
CA PRO A 14 17.15 13.89 1.83
C PRO A 14 15.88 13.09 1.51
N ILE A 15 15.96 12.16 0.56
CA ILE A 15 14.82 11.33 0.12
C ILE A 15 14.45 10.31 1.18
N TYR A 16 15.44 9.59 1.70
CA TYR A 16 15.23 8.58 2.72
C TYR A 16 14.63 9.17 3.99
N LEU A 17 15.11 10.34 4.43
CA LEU A 17 14.57 11.00 5.62
C LEU A 17 13.13 11.50 5.43
N SER A 18 12.77 12.01 4.24
CA SER A 18 11.40 12.47 3.96
C SER A 18 10.41 11.31 3.79
N HIS A 19 10.87 10.14 3.33
CA HIS A 19 10.07 8.92 3.25
C HIS A 19 9.96 8.24 4.61
N ASN A 20 11.05 8.23 5.38
CA ASN A 20 11.13 7.56 6.66
C ASN A 20 10.65 8.45 7.81
N LEU A 21 9.43 8.95 7.73
CA LEU A 21 8.79 9.77 8.78
C LEU A 21 7.88 8.93 9.69
N SER A 22 7.53 9.45 10.87
CA SER A 22 6.56 8.79 11.76
C SER A 22 5.12 9.12 11.33
N ALA A 23 4.16 8.31 11.76
CA ALA A 23 2.74 8.59 11.53
C ALA A 23 2.30 9.94 12.12
N ASP A 24 2.86 10.35 13.28
CA ASP A 24 2.57 11.65 13.87
C ASP A 24 3.03 12.81 12.98
N LYS A 25 4.21 12.66 12.35
CA LYS A 25 4.69 13.64 11.39
C LYS A 25 3.84 13.67 10.13
N TRP A 26 3.42 12.50 9.61
CA TRP A 26 2.46 12.43 8.51
C TRP A 26 1.12 13.11 8.82
N ARG A 27 0.60 12.97 10.04
CA ARG A 27 -0.61 13.67 10.51
C ARG A 27 -0.39 15.18 10.57
N SER A 28 0.72 15.61 11.17
CA SER A 28 1.08 17.03 11.27
C SER A 28 1.21 17.69 9.89
N ASP A 29 1.75 16.96 8.92
CA ASP A 29 1.99 17.46 7.56
C ASP A 29 0.78 17.25 6.65
N GLN A 30 -0.31 16.65 7.16
CA GLN A 30 -1.50 16.26 6.39
C GLN A 30 -1.14 15.48 5.11
N LYS A 31 -0.14 14.60 5.19
CA LYS A 31 0.38 13.85 4.04
C LYS A 31 -0.76 13.06 3.38
N LEU A 32 -0.81 13.05 2.05
CA LEU A 32 -1.86 12.42 1.22
C LEU A 32 -3.27 13.05 1.30
N SER A 33 -3.52 14.07 2.12
CA SER A 33 -4.86 14.68 2.18
C SER A 33 -5.13 15.55 0.95
N LEU A 34 -6.32 15.39 0.38
CA LEU A 34 -6.85 16.27 -0.68
C LEU A 34 -7.64 17.46 -0.13
N VAL A 35 -8.14 17.37 1.11
CA VAL A 35 -9.01 18.37 1.74
C VAL A 35 -8.28 19.27 2.73
N GLY A 36 -7.02 18.97 3.08
CA GLY A 36 -6.20 19.80 3.95
C GLY A 36 -6.03 21.24 3.45
N ASN A 37 -6.02 21.43 2.12
CA ASN A 37 -6.04 22.74 1.48
C ASN A 37 -6.93 22.73 0.22
N PRO A 38 -8.23 23.06 0.32
CA PRO A 38 -9.18 23.00 -0.80
C PRO A 38 -8.76 23.87 -2.00
N GLY A 39 -8.02 24.96 -1.78
CA GLY A 39 -7.51 25.82 -2.86
C GLY A 39 -6.43 25.16 -3.74
N GLN A 40 -5.91 24.00 -3.33
CA GLN A 40 -4.91 23.22 -4.08
C GLN A 40 -5.53 22.00 -4.76
N LEU A 41 -6.85 21.78 -4.65
CA LEU A 41 -7.50 20.57 -5.14
C LEU A 41 -7.37 20.39 -6.66
N LEU A 42 -7.49 21.46 -7.43
CA LEU A 42 -7.36 21.43 -8.90
C LEU A 42 -5.92 21.54 -9.40
N LYS A 43 -4.97 21.87 -8.52
CA LYS A 43 -3.56 22.03 -8.90
C LYS A 43 -2.88 20.66 -8.99
N PRO A 44 -2.01 20.44 -9.98
CA PRO A 44 -1.25 19.20 -10.06
C PRO A 44 -0.38 19.03 -8.81
N SER A 45 -0.30 17.80 -8.30
CA SER A 45 0.69 17.45 -7.28
C SER A 45 2.07 17.34 -7.94
N GLN A 46 3.01 18.20 -7.55
CA GLN A 46 4.34 18.31 -8.15
C GLN A 46 5.42 18.42 -7.08
N THR A 47 6.59 17.87 -7.38
CA THR A 47 7.82 17.99 -6.60
C THR A 47 9.01 18.03 -7.57
N GLU A 48 10.16 18.53 -7.12
CA GLU A 48 11.39 18.56 -7.92
C GLU A 48 11.99 17.16 -8.16
N THR A 49 11.49 16.13 -7.47
CA THR A 49 12.01 14.75 -7.55
C THR A 49 10.84 13.77 -7.61
N ILE A 50 10.05 13.87 -8.68
CA ILE A 50 8.78 13.16 -8.79
C ILE A 50 8.96 11.64 -8.69
N SER A 51 10.01 11.10 -9.32
CA SER A 51 10.31 9.67 -9.29
C SER A 51 10.75 9.18 -7.92
N CYS A 52 11.28 10.08 -7.08
CA CYS A 52 11.66 9.75 -5.72
C CYS A 52 10.43 9.60 -4.81
N GLU A 53 9.34 10.36 -5.01
CA GLU A 53 8.20 10.38 -4.09
C GLU A 53 7.50 9.01 -3.93
N TYR A 54 7.54 8.16 -4.95
CA TYR A 54 6.98 6.81 -4.93
C TYR A 54 8.08 5.72 -4.98
N LEU A 55 9.33 6.07 -4.66
CA LEU A 55 10.41 5.10 -4.48
C LEU A 55 10.20 4.30 -3.19
N ALA A 56 10.26 2.97 -3.33
CA ALA A 56 10.07 2.04 -2.21
C ALA A 56 11.07 2.29 -1.08
N LEU A 57 10.56 2.51 0.14
CA LEU A 57 11.37 2.69 1.34
C LEU A 57 12.25 1.47 1.59
N GLU A 58 11.73 0.27 1.40
CA GLU A 58 12.48 -0.98 1.54
C GLU A 58 13.67 -1.06 0.58
N SER A 59 13.51 -0.59 -0.67
CA SER A 59 14.62 -0.59 -1.64
C SER A 59 15.72 0.36 -1.19
N MET A 60 15.36 1.56 -0.72
CA MET A 60 16.32 2.51 -0.17
C MET A 60 17.03 1.96 1.06
N GLU A 61 16.31 1.30 1.99
CA GLU A 61 16.92 0.65 3.16
C GLU A 61 17.97 -0.39 2.74
N ARG A 62 17.64 -1.25 1.76
CA ARG A 62 18.58 -2.25 1.22
C ARG A 62 19.83 -1.60 0.63
N TRP A 63 19.65 -0.56 -0.19
CA TRP A 63 20.76 0.16 -0.80
C TRP A 63 21.65 0.81 0.26
N ILE A 64 21.07 1.47 1.26
CA ILE A 64 21.80 2.10 2.36
C ILE A 64 22.56 1.05 3.18
N ILE A 65 21.87 0.00 3.63
CA ILE A 65 22.44 -1.02 4.53
C ILE A 65 23.61 -1.73 3.85
N PHE A 66 23.37 -2.35 2.69
CA PHE A 66 24.40 -3.16 2.02
C PHE A 66 25.41 -2.28 1.27
N GLY A 67 24.99 -1.15 0.70
CA GLY A 67 25.88 -0.23 0.02
C GLY A 67 26.98 0.30 0.95
N PHE A 68 26.62 0.74 2.17
CA PHE A 68 27.62 1.17 3.13
C PHE A 68 28.44 0.02 3.71
N MET A 69 27.96 -1.23 3.72
CA MET A 69 28.83 -2.38 4.02
C MET A 69 29.93 -2.56 2.96
N LEU A 70 29.59 -2.36 1.68
CA LEU A 70 30.56 -2.46 0.57
C LEU A 70 31.58 -1.32 0.57
N CYS A 71 31.24 -0.14 1.10
CA CYS A 71 32.15 0.98 1.28
C CYS A 71 32.31 1.40 2.75
N HIS A 72 32.47 0.42 3.65
CA HIS A 72 32.42 0.57 5.10
C HIS A 72 33.38 1.61 5.70
N GLN A 73 34.49 1.96 5.03
CA GLN A 73 35.38 3.04 5.48
C GLN A 73 34.66 4.40 5.53
N ALA A 74 33.64 4.61 4.70
CA ALA A 74 32.86 5.84 4.70
C ALA A 74 32.05 6.04 5.99
N LEU A 75 31.73 4.95 6.71
CA LEU A 75 31.03 5.01 7.99
C LEU A 75 31.85 5.72 9.08
N GLN A 76 33.16 5.94 8.88
CA GLN A 76 33.96 6.78 9.76
C GLN A 76 33.48 8.25 9.80
N GLN A 77 32.84 8.71 8.72
CA GLN A 77 32.27 10.05 8.64
C GLN A 77 30.88 10.08 9.31
N GLU A 78 30.55 11.21 9.95
CA GLU A 78 29.33 11.33 10.75
C GLU A 78 28.04 11.21 9.94
N GLN A 79 27.95 11.90 8.80
CA GLN A 79 26.75 11.89 7.96
C GLN A 79 26.44 10.49 7.40
N PRO A 80 27.34 9.79 6.67
CA PRO A 80 27.08 8.41 6.20
C PRO A 80 26.69 7.46 7.33
N ASN A 81 27.35 7.58 8.48
CA ASN A 81 27.05 6.76 9.65
C ASN A 81 25.61 6.98 10.12
N LYS A 82 25.17 8.24 10.29
CA LYS A 82 23.80 8.53 10.73
C LYS A 82 22.75 7.96 9.78
N LEU A 83 23.01 7.98 8.46
CA LEU A 83 22.09 7.45 7.45
C LEU A 83 21.93 5.94 7.63
N TRP A 84 23.08 5.28 7.77
CA TRP A 84 23.18 3.84 7.91
C TRP A 84 22.53 3.36 9.22
N LEU A 85 22.83 4.01 10.35
CA LEU A 85 22.19 3.70 11.63
C LEU A 85 20.66 3.91 11.57
N SER A 86 20.18 4.98 10.93
CA SER A 86 18.75 5.22 10.76
C SER A 86 18.05 4.11 9.94
N ALA A 87 18.73 3.51 8.97
CA ALA A 87 18.22 2.33 8.26
C ALA A 87 18.20 1.08 9.12
N LEU A 88 19.24 0.85 9.93
CA LEU A 88 19.31 -0.29 10.84
C LEU A 88 18.30 -0.24 11.99
N GLU A 89 17.73 0.93 12.30
CA GLU A 89 16.74 1.09 13.37
C GLU A 89 15.29 0.75 12.95
N ASN A 90 14.98 0.62 11.64
CA ASN A 90 13.59 0.38 11.20
C ASN A 90 13.24 -1.09 10.99
N SER A 91 14.22 -1.95 10.78
CA SER A 91 14.00 -3.35 10.43
C SER A 91 15.05 -4.22 11.12
N TRP A 92 14.69 -5.43 11.57
CA TRP A 92 15.68 -6.44 12.03
C TRP A 92 15.88 -7.58 11.04
N VAL A 93 14.95 -7.70 10.08
CA VAL A 93 15.09 -8.56 8.91
C VAL A 93 14.88 -7.76 7.63
N VAL A 94 15.61 -8.14 6.59
CA VAL A 94 15.48 -7.60 5.23
C VAL A 94 15.28 -8.76 4.27
N ALA A 95 14.37 -8.59 3.30
CA ALA A 95 14.16 -9.58 2.26
C ALA A 95 15.36 -9.59 1.29
N LEU A 96 15.95 -10.78 1.10
CA LEU A 96 16.90 -11.03 0.02
C LEU A 96 16.11 -11.19 -1.29
N PHE A 97 15.15 -12.10 -1.27
CA PHE A 97 14.22 -12.37 -2.36
C PHE A 97 12.97 -13.09 -1.82
N ARG A 98 11.78 -12.55 -2.08
CA ARG A 98 10.50 -13.13 -1.63
C ARG A 98 10.45 -13.30 -0.10
N ASP A 99 10.25 -14.52 0.37
CA ASP A 99 10.20 -14.95 1.76
C ASP A 99 11.59 -15.26 2.37
N GLU A 100 12.63 -15.31 1.55
CA GLU A 100 14.00 -15.48 2.04
C GLU A 100 14.54 -14.18 2.62
N VAL A 101 14.80 -14.18 3.94
CA VAL A 101 15.25 -13.00 4.68
C VAL A 101 16.63 -13.18 5.29
N ILE A 102 17.26 -12.06 5.63
CA ILE A 102 18.49 -12.02 6.42
C ILE A 102 18.29 -11.20 7.69
N TYR A 103 18.75 -11.74 8.83
CA TYR A 103 18.84 -11.02 10.10
C TYR A 103 20.02 -10.06 10.05
N ILE A 104 19.75 -8.80 9.68
CA ILE A 104 20.78 -7.84 9.27
C ILE A 104 21.79 -7.54 10.38
N HIS A 105 21.34 -7.35 11.62
CA HIS A 105 22.25 -6.95 12.70
C HIS A 105 23.23 -8.06 13.07
N ALA A 106 22.77 -9.31 13.11
CA ALA A 106 23.63 -10.46 13.41
C ALA A 106 24.66 -10.67 12.29
N TYR A 107 24.21 -10.58 11.03
CA TYR A 107 25.07 -10.68 9.86
C TYR A 107 26.15 -9.58 9.84
N ILE A 108 25.76 -8.32 10.04
CA ILE A 108 26.68 -7.17 10.05
C ILE A 108 27.70 -7.28 11.19
N GLN A 109 27.27 -7.70 12.38
CA GLN A 109 28.18 -7.93 13.50
C GLN A 109 29.22 -8.99 13.15
N GLY A 110 28.80 -10.13 12.60
CA GLY A 110 29.71 -11.18 12.15
C GLY A 110 30.70 -10.69 11.08
N PHE A 111 30.22 -9.92 10.12
CA PHE A 111 31.07 -9.30 9.10
C PHE A 111 32.13 -8.38 9.70
N PHE A 112 31.74 -7.43 10.56
CA PHE A 112 32.67 -6.47 11.15
C PHE A 112 33.61 -7.07 12.19
N ASP A 113 33.27 -8.19 12.82
CA ASP A 113 34.16 -8.91 13.74
C ASP A 113 35.41 -9.45 13.01
N THR A 114 35.29 -9.75 11.71
CA THR A 114 36.43 -10.15 10.87
C THR A 114 37.40 -9.00 10.55
N ILE A 115 37.03 -7.74 10.82
CA ILE A 115 37.79 -6.55 10.46
C ILE A 115 38.31 -5.83 11.71
N LYS A 116 39.64 -5.77 11.86
CA LYS A 116 40.27 -5.04 12.97
C LYS A 116 39.87 -3.57 12.99
N GLY A 117 39.58 -3.04 14.18
CA GLY A 117 39.23 -1.62 14.40
C GLY A 117 37.74 -1.29 14.32
N TYR A 118 36.86 -2.28 14.07
CA TYR A 118 35.41 -2.06 13.93
C TYR A 118 34.59 -2.28 15.21
N GLY A 119 35.24 -2.45 16.37
CA GLY A 119 34.55 -2.69 17.65
C GLY A 119 33.49 -1.63 18.00
N LYS A 120 33.74 -0.36 17.68
CA LYS A 120 32.74 0.72 17.83
C LYS A 120 31.50 0.47 16.95
N ARG A 121 31.67 0.06 15.69
CA ARG A 121 30.58 -0.21 14.75
C ARG A 121 29.75 -1.42 15.19
N ILE A 122 30.41 -2.44 15.71
CA ILE A 122 29.73 -3.61 16.28
C ILE A 122 28.83 -3.17 17.46
N SER A 123 29.30 -2.27 18.33
CA SER A 123 28.48 -1.71 19.42
C SER A 123 27.28 -0.92 18.89
N GLU A 124 27.50 -0.02 17.92
CA GLU A 124 26.41 0.76 17.33
C GLU A 124 25.35 -0.13 16.67
N VAL A 125 25.75 -1.21 15.98
CA VAL A 125 24.81 -2.18 15.38
C VAL A 125 24.00 -2.93 16.45
N LYS A 126 24.62 -3.27 17.58
CA LYS A 126 23.90 -3.86 18.73
C LYS A 126 22.88 -2.88 19.30
N ASP A 127 23.22 -1.61 19.40
CA ASP A 127 22.29 -0.57 19.86
C ASP A 127 21.14 -0.37 18.87
N CYS A 128 21.42 -0.33 17.56
CA CYS A 128 20.38 -0.27 16.53
C CYS A 128 19.45 -1.49 16.56
N TYR A 129 19.97 -2.70 16.82
CA TYR A 129 19.12 -3.89 17.00
C TYR A 129 18.16 -3.71 18.17
N ASN A 130 18.66 -3.25 19.33
CA ASN A 130 17.85 -2.99 20.51
C ASN A 130 16.78 -1.91 20.23
N GLN A 131 17.11 -0.89 19.45
CA GLN A 131 16.14 0.14 19.05
C GLN A 131 15.08 -0.41 18.08
N ALA A 132 15.49 -1.20 17.08
CA ALA A 132 14.57 -1.79 16.10
C ALA A 132 13.52 -2.68 16.80
N ILE A 133 13.95 -3.59 17.68
CA ILE A 133 13.02 -4.48 18.39
C ILE A 133 12.08 -3.74 19.35
N GLN A 134 12.47 -2.55 19.85
CA GLN A 134 11.66 -1.77 20.78
C GLN A 134 10.68 -0.81 20.10
N LYS A 135 11.08 -0.20 18.97
CA LYS A 135 10.39 0.94 18.37
C LYS A 135 9.74 0.62 17.03
N ALA A 136 10.33 -0.25 16.21
CA ALA A 136 9.91 -0.43 14.82
C ALA A 136 8.47 -0.94 14.73
N THR A 137 8.10 -1.96 15.51
CA THR A 137 6.73 -2.53 15.46
C THR A 137 5.66 -1.49 15.76
N TYR A 138 5.84 -0.67 16.80
CA TYR A 138 4.92 0.42 17.11
C TYR A 138 4.85 1.44 15.98
N ARG A 139 6.01 1.86 15.46
CA ARG A 139 6.12 2.83 14.37
C ARG A 139 5.34 2.38 13.13
N HIS A 140 5.58 1.16 12.67
CA HIS A 140 4.92 0.58 11.49
C HIS A 140 3.43 0.34 11.72
N ARG A 141 3.03 -0.07 12.92
CA ARG A 141 1.62 -0.17 13.31
C ARG A 141 0.89 1.17 13.22
N GLU A 142 1.49 2.26 13.70
CA GLU A 142 0.89 3.59 13.60
C GLU A 142 0.85 4.11 12.16
N ARG A 143 1.84 3.77 11.33
CA ARG A 143 1.81 4.07 9.89
C ARG A 143 0.66 3.37 9.18
N ARG A 144 0.45 2.07 9.42
CA ARG A 144 -0.70 1.34 8.87
C ARG A 144 -2.05 1.95 9.29
N LYS A 145 -2.19 2.36 10.56
CA LYS A 145 -3.39 3.09 11.03
C LYS A 145 -3.61 4.39 10.27
N PHE A 146 -2.56 5.18 10.07
CA PHE A 146 -2.65 6.42 9.30
C PHE A 146 -3.06 6.15 7.85
N LEU A 147 -2.40 5.18 7.21
CA LEU A 147 -2.63 4.84 5.80
C LEU A 147 -4.03 4.32 5.56
N ARG A 148 -4.63 3.55 6.47
CA ARG A 148 -6.05 3.14 6.36
C ARG A 148 -6.98 4.34 6.21
N THR A 149 -6.83 5.33 7.08
CA THR A 149 -7.66 6.55 7.00
C THR A 149 -7.35 7.37 5.75
N ALA A 150 -6.06 7.53 5.41
CA ALA A 150 -5.64 8.33 4.27
C ALA A 150 -6.09 7.73 2.93
N LEU A 151 -5.88 6.42 2.72
CA LEU A 151 -6.29 5.74 1.49
C LEU A 151 -7.82 5.68 1.36
N LYS A 152 -8.54 5.51 2.47
CA LYS A 152 -10.00 5.59 2.48
C LYS A 152 -10.52 6.96 2.06
N GLU A 153 -9.99 8.04 2.65
CA GLU A 153 -10.35 9.40 2.27
C GLU A 153 -10.06 9.64 0.79
N LEU A 154 -8.87 9.24 0.33
CA LEU A 154 -8.45 9.38 -1.07
C LEU A 154 -9.40 8.62 -2.01
N GLY A 155 -9.70 7.36 -1.71
CA GLY A 155 -10.62 6.52 -2.51
C GLY A 155 -12.02 7.11 -2.61
N LEU A 156 -12.58 7.57 -1.49
CA LEU A 156 -13.91 8.20 -1.46
C LEU A 156 -13.96 9.48 -2.30
N ILE A 157 -12.97 10.37 -2.17
CA ILE A 157 -12.93 11.64 -2.92
C ILE A 157 -12.75 11.38 -4.42
N LEU A 158 -11.85 10.47 -4.80
CA LEU A 158 -11.59 10.14 -6.19
C LEU A 158 -12.75 9.37 -6.85
N THR A 159 -13.51 8.61 -6.06
CA THR A 159 -14.74 7.97 -6.53
C THR A 159 -15.82 9.01 -6.82
N ASP A 160 -15.97 10.03 -5.95
CA ASP A 160 -16.92 11.13 -6.14
C ASP A 160 -16.51 12.06 -7.29
N GLN A 161 -15.21 12.36 -7.41
CA GLN A 161 -14.64 13.24 -8.43
C GLN A 161 -13.51 12.57 -9.24
N PRO A 162 -13.84 11.66 -10.19
CA PRO A 162 -12.83 10.96 -10.98
C PRO A 162 -11.91 11.87 -11.80
N GLY A 163 -12.34 13.09 -12.14
CA GLY A 163 -11.51 14.09 -12.82
C GLY A 163 -10.25 14.48 -12.05
N LEU A 164 -10.21 14.28 -10.72
CA LEU A 164 -9.04 14.53 -9.90
C LEU A 164 -7.92 13.50 -10.11
N LEU A 165 -8.21 12.35 -10.73
CA LEU A 165 -7.20 11.34 -11.05
C LEU A 165 -6.10 11.87 -11.96
N GLY A 166 -6.39 12.87 -12.81
CA GLY A 166 -5.37 13.58 -13.59
C GLY A 166 -4.38 14.35 -12.69
N PRO A 167 -4.79 15.47 -12.06
CA PRO A 167 -3.87 16.30 -11.26
C PRO A 167 -3.32 15.61 -10.01
N LYS A 168 -3.97 14.54 -9.50
CA LYS A 168 -3.59 13.86 -8.26
C LYS A 168 -3.00 12.46 -8.45
N ALA A 169 -2.68 12.06 -9.69
CA ALA A 169 -2.11 10.74 -9.97
C ALA A 169 -0.89 10.43 -9.09
N LEU A 170 0.01 11.41 -8.92
CA LEU A 170 1.20 11.25 -8.08
C LEU A 170 0.86 10.81 -6.64
N LEU A 171 -0.14 11.43 -6.01
CA LEU A 171 -0.53 11.09 -4.63
C LEU A 171 -1.04 9.65 -4.51
N ILE A 172 -1.69 9.12 -5.56
CA ILE A 172 -2.19 7.76 -5.58
C ILE A 172 -1.01 6.78 -5.56
N PHE A 173 -0.01 7.00 -6.41
CA PHE A 173 1.18 6.14 -6.48
C PHE A 173 2.04 6.23 -5.21
N ILE A 174 2.13 7.40 -4.58
CA ILE A 174 2.75 7.55 -3.25
C ILE A 174 1.98 6.74 -2.21
N ALA A 175 0.64 6.89 -2.15
CA ALA A 175 -0.21 6.20 -1.19
C ALA A 175 -0.12 4.67 -1.32
N LEU A 176 -0.18 4.18 -2.56
CA LEU A 176 -0.02 2.77 -2.92
C LEU A 176 1.34 2.23 -2.50
N CYS A 177 2.42 2.95 -2.83
CA CYS A 177 3.80 2.58 -2.47
C CYS A 177 3.99 2.50 -0.95
N PHE A 178 3.50 3.49 -0.20
CA PHE A 178 3.61 3.50 1.26
C PHE A 178 2.81 2.36 1.89
N ALA A 179 1.60 2.09 1.41
CA ALA A 179 0.79 0.99 1.90
C ALA A 179 1.44 -0.36 1.62
N ARG A 180 1.95 -0.58 0.39
CA ARG A 180 2.68 -1.80 0.02
C ARG A 180 3.89 -2.02 0.92
N ASP A 181 4.71 -1.00 1.15
CA ASP A 181 5.91 -1.12 2.00
C ASP A 181 5.56 -1.54 3.43
N GLU A 182 4.47 -1.00 3.99
CA GLU A 182 4.02 -1.38 5.33
C GLU A 182 3.42 -2.79 5.39
N VAL A 183 2.78 -3.27 4.32
CA VAL A 183 2.34 -4.66 4.19
C VAL A 183 3.56 -5.59 4.12
N TYR A 184 4.52 -5.30 3.23
CA TYR A 184 5.74 -6.09 3.07
C TYR A 184 6.54 -6.14 4.37
N TRP A 185 6.63 -5.02 5.08
CA TRP A 185 7.28 -4.95 6.38
C TRP A 185 6.59 -5.85 7.39
N LEU A 186 5.26 -5.79 7.49
CA LEU A 186 4.50 -6.61 8.43
C LEU A 186 4.70 -8.11 8.16
N LEU A 187 4.59 -8.56 6.91
CA LEU A 187 4.67 -9.98 6.56
C LEU A 187 6.01 -10.59 6.96
N ARG A 188 7.12 -9.98 6.53
CA ARG A 188 8.46 -10.51 6.80
C ARG A 188 8.80 -10.52 8.28
N HIS A 189 8.37 -9.50 9.02
CA HIS A 189 8.66 -9.38 10.46
C HIS A 189 7.75 -10.25 11.33
N ASN A 190 6.52 -10.52 10.87
CA ASN A 190 5.62 -11.48 11.52
C ASN A 190 6.16 -12.91 11.42
N ASP A 191 6.62 -13.32 10.23
CA ASP A 191 7.17 -14.66 10.00
C ASP A 191 8.57 -14.84 10.60
N ASN A 192 9.34 -13.76 10.72
CA ASN A 192 10.71 -13.76 11.23
C ASN A 192 10.84 -12.87 12.49
N PRO A 193 10.32 -13.31 13.65
CA PRO A 193 10.41 -12.55 14.88
C PRO A 193 11.87 -12.35 15.33
N PRO A 194 12.14 -11.35 16.19
CA PRO A 194 13.49 -11.07 16.66
C PRO A 194 14.07 -12.24 17.45
N GLN A 195 15.37 -12.51 17.25
CA GLN A 195 16.08 -13.66 17.83
C GLN A 195 16.15 -13.61 19.37
N GLN A 196 16.09 -12.41 19.95
CA GLN A 196 15.96 -12.22 21.38
C GLN A 196 14.50 -11.95 21.73
N LYS A 197 13.85 -12.91 22.40
CA LYS A 197 12.45 -12.80 22.81
C LYS A 197 12.26 -11.64 23.80
N SER A 198 11.73 -10.52 23.32
CA SER A 198 11.04 -9.56 24.17
C SER A 198 9.79 -10.24 24.74
N LYS A 199 9.62 -10.22 26.07
CA LYS A 199 8.50 -10.88 26.76
C LYS A 199 7.14 -10.39 26.23
N GLY A 200 6.40 -11.27 25.55
CA GLY A 200 4.95 -11.18 25.31
C GLY A 200 4.43 -10.11 24.33
N LYS A 201 4.80 -8.84 24.47
CA LYS A 201 4.16 -7.71 23.75
C LYS A 201 4.42 -7.69 22.24
N THR A 202 5.62 -8.03 21.80
CA THR A 202 6.05 -7.83 20.41
C THR A 202 5.31 -8.74 19.42
N ALA A 203 4.89 -9.94 19.85
CA ALA A 203 4.21 -10.89 18.97
C ALA A 203 2.77 -10.46 18.64
N GLU A 204 2.06 -9.86 19.58
CA GLU A 204 0.72 -9.32 19.34
C GLU A 204 0.76 -8.07 18.45
N ASP A 205 1.78 -7.22 18.61
CA ASP A 205 1.93 -6.00 17.80
C ASP A 205 2.29 -6.29 16.32
N LEU A 206 2.76 -7.51 16.01
CA LEU A 206 3.03 -8.00 14.66
C LEU A 206 1.79 -8.64 14.00
N VAL A 207 0.62 -8.58 14.62
CA VAL A 207 -0.65 -9.01 14.05
C VAL A 207 -1.57 -7.79 13.89
N ASP A 208 -1.94 -7.46 12.65
CA ASP A 208 -2.85 -6.34 12.37
C ASP A 208 -4.23 -6.85 11.93
N ARG A 209 -5.17 -6.90 12.88
CA ARG A 209 -6.57 -7.30 12.62
C ARG A 209 -7.30 -6.38 11.63
N GLN A 210 -6.78 -5.18 11.38
CA GLN A 210 -7.35 -4.22 10.44
C GLN A 210 -6.57 -4.17 9.12
N LEU A 211 -5.64 -5.11 8.89
CA LEU A 211 -4.97 -5.24 7.59
C LEU A 211 -5.97 -5.38 6.43
N PRO A 212 -7.09 -6.13 6.54
CA PRO A 212 -8.07 -6.23 5.44
C PRO A 212 -8.56 -4.88 4.92
N GLU A 213 -8.85 -3.92 5.81
CA GLU A 213 -9.25 -2.56 5.43
C GLU A 213 -8.17 -1.84 4.59
N LEU A 214 -6.90 -1.99 4.96
CA LEU A 214 -5.80 -1.38 4.19
C LEU A 214 -5.70 -2.01 2.80
N LEU A 215 -5.72 -3.34 2.73
CA LEU A 215 -5.65 -4.10 1.48
C LEU A 215 -6.80 -3.74 0.54
N PHE A 216 -8.02 -3.61 1.08
CA PHE A 216 -9.19 -3.21 0.31
C PHE A 216 -9.03 -1.82 -0.31
N HIS A 217 -8.61 -0.82 0.47
CA HIS A 217 -8.45 0.54 -0.06
C HIS A 217 -7.28 0.65 -1.06
N MET A 218 -6.26 -0.22 -0.97
CA MET A 218 -5.26 -0.34 -2.04
C MET A 218 -5.90 -0.83 -3.36
N GLU A 219 -6.73 -1.88 -3.30
CA GLU A 219 -7.44 -2.38 -4.48
C GLU A 219 -8.45 -1.37 -5.04
N GLU A 220 -9.14 -0.63 -4.18
CA GLU A 220 -10.07 0.43 -4.58
C GLU A 220 -9.36 1.49 -5.44
N LEU A 221 -8.19 1.98 -5.00
CA LEU A 221 -7.38 2.93 -5.76
C LEU A 221 -6.88 2.34 -7.09
N ARG A 222 -6.45 1.07 -7.10
CA ARG A 222 -6.05 0.37 -8.34
C ARG A 222 -7.21 0.26 -9.33
N VAL A 223 -8.40 -0.05 -8.85
CA VAL A 223 -9.62 -0.10 -9.68
C VAL A 223 -9.95 1.27 -10.25
N LEU A 224 -9.84 2.34 -9.46
CA LEU A 224 -10.07 3.71 -9.94
C LEU A 224 -9.11 4.10 -11.08
N VAL A 225 -7.81 3.81 -10.92
CA VAL A 225 -6.79 4.06 -11.95
C VAL A 225 -7.11 3.31 -13.24
N ARG A 226 -7.46 2.01 -13.15
CA ARG A 226 -7.85 1.21 -14.33
C ARG A 226 -9.12 1.73 -14.99
N LYS A 227 -10.16 1.98 -14.20
CA LYS A 227 -11.49 2.36 -14.67
C LYS A 227 -11.47 3.71 -15.38
N TYR A 228 -10.67 4.64 -14.90
CA TYR A 228 -10.59 6.02 -15.40
C TYR A 228 -9.23 6.31 -16.05
N SER A 229 -8.56 5.30 -16.60
CA SER A 229 -7.26 5.44 -17.27
C SER A 229 -7.28 6.51 -18.36
N GLN A 230 -8.33 6.57 -19.18
CA GLN A 230 -8.49 7.61 -20.19
C GLN A 230 -8.55 9.05 -19.62
N VAL A 231 -9.08 9.24 -18.40
CA VAL A 231 -9.09 10.56 -17.73
C VAL A 231 -7.66 10.98 -17.41
N ILE A 232 -6.85 10.05 -16.90
CA ILE A 232 -5.44 10.26 -16.59
C ILE A 232 -4.66 10.53 -17.89
N GLN A 233 -4.82 9.66 -18.90
CA GLN A 233 -4.17 9.81 -20.20
C GLN A 233 -4.48 11.15 -20.85
N ARG A 234 -5.75 11.55 -20.91
CA ARG A 234 -6.19 12.84 -21.46
C ARG A 234 -5.51 14.00 -20.76
N TYR A 235 -5.50 14.00 -19.43
CA TYR A 235 -4.86 15.05 -18.64
C TYR A 235 -3.36 15.17 -18.94
N TYR A 236 -2.63 14.05 -18.93
CA TYR A 236 -1.18 14.07 -19.14
C TYR A 236 -0.76 14.28 -20.59
N VAL A 237 -1.56 13.87 -21.58
CA VAL A 237 -1.35 14.26 -22.98
C VAL A 237 -1.44 15.78 -23.16
N GLN A 238 -2.44 16.42 -22.53
CA GLN A 238 -2.55 17.88 -22.55
C GLN A 238 -1.39 18.55 -21.80
N TYR A 239 -0.93 17.96 -20.70
CA TYR A 239 0.20 18.46 -19.92
C TYR A 239 1.50 18.41 -20.74
N LEU A 240 1.78 17.26 -21.34
CA LEU A 240 2.97 17.00 -22.15
C LEU A 240 3.07 17.96 -23.34
N ALA A 241 1.99 18.07 -24.13
CA ALA A 241 1.99 18.93 -25.31
C ALA A 241 1.87 20.43 -24.97
N GLY A 242 1.07 20.77 -23.96
CA GLY A 242 0.67 22.14 -23.66
C GLY A 242 1.57 22.88 -22.66
N PHE A 243 2.38 22.17 -21.87
CA PHE A 243 3.29 22.77 -20.89
C PHE A 243 4.70 22.21 -21.01
N ASP A 244 4.87 20.90 -20.91
CA ASP A 244 6.20 20.31 -20.80
C ASP A 244 7.04 20.50 -22.06
N ALA A 245 6.44 20.35 -23.24
CA ALA A 245 7.08 20.62 -24.53
C ALA A 245 7.63 22.04 -24.61
N ILE A 246 6.84 23.02 -24.16
CA ILE A 246 7.22 24.44 -24.20
C ILE A 246 8.34 24.71 -23.19
N ALA A 247 8.22 24.18 -21.97
CA ALA A 247 9.25 24.31 -20.94
C ALA A 247 10.57 23.68 -21.40
N LEU A 248 10.53 22.46 -21.95
CA LEU A 248 11.71 21.76 -22.42
C LEU A 248 12.39 22.52 -23.56
N ASN A 249 11.62 23.00 -24.55
CA ASN A 249 12.16 23.79 -25.65
C ASN A 249 12.84 25.09 -25.15
N GLN A 250 12.21 25.80 -24.20
CA GLN A 250 12.81 26.99 -23.59
C GLN A 250 14.12 26.66 -22.87
N MET A 251 14.18 25.55 -22.12
CA MET A 251 15.40 25.12 -21.44
C MET A 251 16.51 24.76 -22.43
N MET A 252 16.18 24.05 -23.50
CA MET A 252 17.12 23.68 -24.56
C MET A 252 17.75 24.91 -25.22
N GLN A 253 16.97 25.95 -25.50
CA GLN A 253 17.47 27.19 -26.10
C GLN A 253 18.43 27.97 -25.19
N ASN A 254 18.33 27.77 -23.88
CA ASN A 254 19.18 28.43 -22.89
C ASN A 254 20.45 27.64 -22.56
N LEU A 255 20.66 26.45 -23.15
CA LEU A 255 21.88 25.68 -22.95
C LEU A 255 23.05 26.35 -23.66
N ALA A 256 24.11 26.70 -22.91
CA ALA A 256 25.29 27.35 -23.47
C ALA A 256 26.09 26.43 -24.40
N VAL A 257 26.15 25.13 -24.08
CA VAL A 257 26.86 24.10 -24.85
C VAL A 257 26.03 22.81 -24.81
N CYS A 258 25.71 22.25 -25.97
CA CYS A 258 25.05 20.97 -26.12
C CYS A 258 25.64 20.27 -27.36
N PRO A 259 26.32 19.11 -27.22
CA PRO A 259 26.84 18.39 -28.38
C PRO A 259 25.72 17.82 -29.25
N GLU A 260 26.09 17.37 -30.46
CA GLU A 260 25.14 16.95 -31.49
C GLU A 260 24.24 15.79 -31.02
N ASP A 261 24.81 14.75 -30.41
CA ASP A 261 24.06 13.57 -29.95
C ASP A 261 23.03 13.93 -28.87
N GLU A 262 23.42 14.69 -27.85
CA GLU A 262 22.51 15.17 -26.80
C GLU A 262 21.44 16.11 -27.36
N SER A 263 21.80 16.96 -28.32
CA SER A 263 20.85 17.86 -28.97
C SER A 263 19.81 17.08 -29.79
N ILE A 264 20.23 16.03 -30.51
CA ILE A 264 19.32 15.16 -31.26
C ILE A 264 18.33 14.48 -30.30
N ILE A 265 18.82 13.96 -29.18
CA ILE A 265 17.97 13.34 -28.16
C ILE A 265 16.96 14.36 -27.63
N LEU A 266 17.42 15.51 -27.11
CA LEU A 266 16.55 16.52 -26.51
C LEU A 266 15.49 17.03 -27.50
N SER A 267 15.87 17.28 -28.76
CA SER A 267 14.93 17.66 -29.82
C SER A 267 13.92 16.55 -30.14
N SER A 268 14.35 15.28 -30.18
CA SER A 268 13.46 14.14 -30.36
C SER A 268 12.44 14.03 -29.22
N LEU A 269 12.90 14.12 -27.97
CA LEU A 269 12.04 14.10 -26.79
C LEU A 269 10.98 15.21 -26.87
N CYS A 270 11.41 16.45 -27.13
CA CYS A 270 10.54 17.62 -27.23
C CYS A 270 9.51 17.48 -28.37
N ASN A 271 9.92 17.03 -29.55
CA ASN A 271 9.04 16.84 -30.69
C ASN A 271 8.00 15.74 -30.43
N ASN A 272 8.40 14.63 -29.80
CA ASN A 272 7.51 13.52 -29.48
C ASN A 272 6.38 13.96 -28.54
N ILE A 273 6.68 14.77 -27.52
CA ILE A 273 5.66 15.24 -26.57
C ILE A 273 4.84 16.42 -27.11
N ALA A 274 5.41 17.26 -27.96
CA ALA A 274 4.71 18.39 -28.58
C ALA A 274 3.62 17.97 -29.58
N ASN A 275 3.81 16.84 -30.26
CA ASN A 275 2.88 16.34 -31.28
C ASN A 275 1.69 15.55 -30.71
N LEU A 276 1.60 15.40 -29.39
CA LEU A 276 0.50 14.69 -28.75
C LEU A 276 -0.78 15.52 -28.80
N SER A 277 -1.92 14.83 -28.92
CA SER A 277 -3.22 15.49 -28.88
C SER A 277 -4.28 14.64 -28.21
N VAL A 278 -5.29 15.31 -27.64
CA VAL A 278 -6.43 14.66 -26.98
C VAL A 278 -7.20 13.73 -27.94
N LYS A 279 -7.18 14.04 -29.24
CA LYS A 279 -7.83 13.23 -30.27
C LYS A 279 -7.30 11.79 -30.27
N GLN A 280 -6.01 11.59 -30.06
CA GLN A 280 -5.39 10.26 -29.99
C GLN A 280 -5.94 9.45 -28.81
N VAL A 281 -6.23 10.10 -27.68
CA VAL A 281 -6.86 9.46 -26.52
C VAL A 281 -8.32 9.11 -26.82
N GLU A 282 -9.06 10.01 -27.46
CA GLU A 282 -10.46 9.77 -27.85
C GLU A 282 -10.58 8.63 -28.88
N GLU A 283 -9.59 8.47 -29.75
CA GLU A 283 -9.49 7.39 -30.74
C GLU A 283 -8.89 6.09 -30.18
N ASN A 284 -8.52 6.04 -28.89
CA ASN A 284 -7.84 4.91 -28.24
C ASN A 284 -6.56 4.46 -28.95
N GLU A 285 -5.76 5.41 -29.41
CA GLU A 285 -4.43 5.11 -29.95
C GLU A 285 -3.54 4.46 -28.89
N LEU A 286 -2.72 3.51 -29.32
CA LEU A 286 -1.71 2.90 -28.46
C LEU A 286 -0.47 3.79 -28.42
N PHE A 287 -0.23 4.41 -27.27
CA PHE A 287 0.98 5.18 -27.01
C PHE A 287 2.16 4.26 -26.67
N ASP A 288 3.36 4.62 -27.09
CA ASP A 288 4.60 3.94 -26.71
C ASP A 288 5.73 4.96 -26.56
N PHE A 289 6.11 5.21 -25.30
CA PHE A 289 7.18 6.11 -24.93
C PHE A 289 8.42 5.36 -24.42
N ARG A 290 8.53 4.03 -24.61
CA ARG A 290 9.69 3.26 -24.14
C ARG A 290 11.01 3.79 -24.70
N ALA A 291 11.03 4.14 -25.99
CA ALA A 291 12.20 4.75 -26.63
C ALA A 291 12.56 6.09 -25.99
N LEU A 292 11.58 6.97 -25.76
CA LEU A 292 11.73 8.27 -25.11
C LEU A 292 12.36 8.10 -23.71
N ARG A 293 11.82 7.18 -22.89
CA ARG A 293 12.34 6.88 -21.55
C ARG A 293 13.77 6.35 -21.58
N LEU A 294 14.09 5.50 -22.56
CA LEU A 294 15.43 4.96 -22.73
C LEU A 294 16.43 6.02 -23.22
N ASP A 295 16.00 6.94 -24.08
CA ASP A 295 16.83 8.06 -24.52
C ASP A 295 17.13 9.04 -23.38
N TRP A 296 16.19 9.26 -22.47
CA TRP A 296 16.49 9.98 -21.23
C TRP A 296 17.56 9.25 -20.40
N LEU A 297 17.48 7.92 -20.27
CA LEU A 297 18.51 7.15 -19.57
C LEU A 297 19.88 7.24 -20.27
N ARG A 298 19.92 7.24 -21.60
CA ARG A 298 21.16 7.46 -22.37
C ARG A 298 21.73 8.85 -22.12
N LEU A 299 20.88 9.88 -22.15
CA LEU A 299 21.29 11.25 -21.88
C LEU A 299 21.85 11.40 -20.45
N GLN A 300 21.25 10.75 -19.46
CA GLN A 300 21.81 10.68 -18.10
C GLN A 300 23.22 10.10 -18.10
N ALA A 301 23.47 9.02 -18.86
CA ALA A 301 24.80 8.43 -18.95
C ALA A 301 25.80 9.38 -19.64
N TYR A 302 25.42 10.04 -20.73
CA TYR A 302 26.29 10.96 -21.46
C TYR A 302 26.63 12.21 -20.65
N ALA A 303 25.65 12.78 -19.95
CA ALA A 303 25.78 14.05 -19.26
C ALA A 303 26.17 13.93 -17.76
N SER A 304 26.46 12.71 -17.28
CA SER A 304 26.90 12.46 -15.88
C SER A 304 28.36 11.98 -15.77
N VAL A 305 29.06 11.77 -16.88
CA VAL A 305 30.49 11.43 -16.83
C VAL A 305 31.35 12.66 -16.54
N ALA A 306 32.53 12.42 -15.98
CA ALA A 306 33.48 13.50 -15.69
C ALA A 306 33.87 14.22 -16.99
N LYS A 307 33.80 15.56 -16.98
CA LYS A 307 34.09 16.43 -18.13
C LYS A 307 33.14 16.28 -19.31
N ALA A 308 31.91 15.81 -19.08
CA ALA A 308 30.86 15.87 -20.09
C ALA A 308 30.65 17.34 -20.53
N PRO A 309 30.55 17.63 -21.85
CA PRO A 309 30.34 19.00 -22.33
C PRO A 309 29.00 19.59 -21.84
N LEU A 310 27.96 18.76 -21.80
CA LEU A 310 26.71 19.04 -21.10
C LEU A 310 26.73 18.29 -19.76
N SER A 311 26.68 19.02 -18.65
CA SER A 311 26.73 18.45 -17.30
C SER A 311 25.37 18.54 -16.61
N LEU A 312 24.75 17.41 -16.28
CA LEU A 312 23.49 17.41 -15.49
C LEU A 312 23.69 17.93 -14.07
N ALA A 313 24.90 17.78 -13.51
CA ALA A 313 25.21 18.31 -12.19
C ALA A 313 25.12 19.85 -12.11
N GLU A 314 25.38 20.51 -13.24
CA GLU A 314 25.29 21.97 -13.42
C GLU A 314 23.91 22.40 -13.93
N ASN A 315 23.17 21.50 -14.61
CA ASN A 315 21.85 21.75 -15.19
C ASN A 315 20.75 20.96 -14.45
N ARG A 316 20.62 21.20 -13.13
CA ARG A 316 19.69 20.43 -12.27
C ARG A 316 18.22 20.63 -12.62
N ASP A 317 17.85 21.84 -13.03
CA ASP A 317 16.47 22.14 -13.42
C ASP A 317 16.06 21.33 -14.67
N LEU A 318 17.00 21.10 -15.60
CA LEU A 318 16.75 20.27 -16.78
C LEU A 318 16.50 18.82 -16.36
N ALA A 319 17.32 18.30 -15.43
CA ALA A 319 17.14 16.96 -14.90
C ALA A 319 15.78 16.80 -14.20
N SER A 320 15.37 17.80 -13.40
CA SER A 320 14.09 17.84 -12.70
C SER A 320 12.90 17.88 -13.66
N LEU A 321 12.97 18.72 -14.71
CA LEU A 321 11.95 18.76 -15.75
C LEU A 321 11.84 17.44 -16.50
N LEU A 322 12.97 16.83 -16.89
CA LEU A 322 12.97 15.55 -17.60
C LEU A 322 12.48 14.38 -16.72
N ASP A 323 12.74 14.40 -15.42
CA ASP A 323 12.15 13.45 -14.45
C ASP A 323 10.62 13.62 -14.38
N THR A 324 10.15 14.88 -14.38
CA THR A 324 8.71 15.20 -14.40
C THR A 324 8.04 14.72 -15.69
N ILE A 325 8.65 14.99 -16.84
CA ILE A 325 8.19 14.50 -18.15
C ILE A 325 8.14 12.98 -18.16
N LEU A 326 9.16 12.32 -17.60
CA LEU A 326 9.21 10.86 -17.53
C LEU A 326 7.98 10.30 -16.80
N PHE A 327 7.65 10.87 -15.63
CA PHE A 327 6.44 10.50 -14.91
C PHE A 327 5.18 10.77 -15.74
N HIS A 328 5.07 11.93 -16.39
CA HIS A 328 3.92 12.25 -17.24
C HIS A 328 3.75 11.27 -18.40
N THR A 329 4.83 10.83 -19.05
CA THR A 329 4.73 9.79 -20.10
C THR A 329 4.21 8.47 -19.54
N LYS A 330 4.66 8.07 -18.34
CA LYS A 330 4.17 6.84 -17.68
C LYS A 330 2.67 6.89 -17.37
N MET A 331 2.12 8.08 -17.14
CA MET A 331 0.68 8.27 -16.93
C MET A 331 -0.13 8.11 -18.21
N VAL A 332 0.53 8.03 -19.38
CA VAL A 332 -0.11 7.83 -20.66
C VAL A 332 -0.05 6.35 -21.10
N ASP A 333 1.15 5.74 -21.08
CA ASP A 333 1.38 4.42 -21.69
C ASP A 333 1.86 3.32 -20.71
N TYR A 334 2.01 3.62 -19.42
CA TYR A 334 2.68 2.74 -18.45
C TYR A 334 1.91 2.60 -17.13
N LEU A 335 0.59 2.85 -17.14
CA LEU A 335 -0.24 2.86 -15.95
C LEU A 335 -0.33 1.48 -15.28
N ASP A 336 -0.40 0.41 -16.07
CA ASP A 336 -0.47 -0.96 -15.54
C ASP A 336 0.82 -1.34 -14.80
N GLU A 337 1.97 -1.08 -15.41
CA GLU A 337 3.26 -1.31 -14.79
C GLU A 337 3.51 -0.37 -13.60
N MET A 338 3.04 0.88 -13.63
CA MET A 338 3.08 1.76 -12.46
C MET A 338 2.28 1.21 -11.28
N MET A 339 1.12 0.61 -11.54
CA MET A 339 0.33 -0.05 -10.51
C MET A 339 1.05 -1.29 -9.95
N VAL A 340 1.71 -2.09 -10.79
CA VAL A 340 2.53 -3.23 -10.33
C VAL A 340 3.71 -2.71 -9.50
N GLU A 341 4.47 -1.75 -10.02
CA GLU A 341 5.65 -1.18 -9.39
C GLU A 341 5.33 -0.64 -7.99
N THR A 342 4.17 0.01 -7.80
CA THR A 342 3.81 0.69 -6.54
C THR A 342 2.90 -0.09 -5.60
N SER A 343 2.20 -1.13 -6.06
CA SER A 343 1.19 -1.84 -5.24
C SER A 343 1.05 -3.33 -5.50
N ASP A 344 2.02 -3.95 -6.16
CA ASP A 344 2.04 -5.40 -6.24
C ASP A 344 2.04 -6.02 -4.83
N LEU A 345 1.27 -7.10 -4.68
CA LEU A 345 1.13 -7.87 -3.44
C LEU A 345 1.27 -9.37 -3.73
N SER A 346 1.89 -9.73 -4.85
CA SER A 346 2.25 -11.10 -5.20
C SER A 346 3.05 -11.82 -4.11
N ILE A 347 3.68 -11.07 -3.19
CA ILE A 347 4.39 -11.59 -2.02
C ILE A 347 3.54 -12.55 -1.18
N PHE A 348 2.21 -12.39 -1.14
CA PHE A 348 1.31 -13.30 -0.45
C PHE A 348 1.32 -14.72 -1.02
N CYS A 349 1.77 -14.91 -2.27
CA CYS A 349 2.03 -16.23 -2.84
C CYS A 349 3.06 -17.02 -2.04
N PHE A 350 4.02 -16.33 -1.41
CA PHE A 350 5.09 -16.91 -0.61
C PHE A 350 4.72 -16.93 0.88
N TYR A 351 3.98 -15.93 1.36
CA TYR A 351 3.41 -15.89 2.72
C TYR A 351 1.98 -16.45 2.81
N SER A 352 1.72 -17.57 2.14
CA SER A 352 0.37 -18.16 2.00
C SER A 352 -0.34 -18.43 3.33
N LYS A 353 0.36 -18.99 4.32
CA LYS A 353 -0.22 -19.27 5.63
C LYS A 353 -0.72 -18.00 6.30
N ILE A 354 0.09 -16.94 6.31
CA ILE A 354 -0.31 -15.64 6.86
C ILE A 354 -1.48 -15.08 6.06
N PHE A 355 -1.51 -15.27 4.74
CA PHE A 355 -2.61 -14.81 3.90
C PHE A 355 -3.94 -15.47 4.26
N GLU A 356 -3.94 -16.79 4.43
CA GLU A 356 -5.11 -17.59 4.84
C GLU A 356 -5.54 -17.27 6.27
N ASP A 357 -4.59 -17.16 7.21
CA ASP A 357 -4.87 -16.80 8.61
C ASP A 357 -5.54 -15.41 8.70
N GLN A 358 -5.05 -14.43 7.92
CA GLN A 358 -5.66 -13.09 7.86
C GLN A 358 -7.05 -13.10 7.23
N PHE A 359 -7.30 -13.97 6.25
CA PHE A 359 -8.63 -14.16 5.66
C PHE A 359 -9.63 -14.71 6.69
N HIS A 360 -9.26 -15.76 7.42
CA HIS A 360 -10.12 -16.33 8.46
C HIS A 360 -10.38 -15.34 9.60
N MET A 361 -9.35 -14.61 10.03
CA MET A 361 -9.53 -13.53 11.01
C MET A 361 -10.48 -12.42 10.51
N CYS A 362 -10.48 -12.14 9.20
CA CYS A 362 -11.39 -11.17 8.58
C CYS A 362 -12.84 -11.67 8.62
N LEU A 363 -13.08 -12.95 8.27
CA LEU A 363 -14.40 -13.60 8.35
C LEU A 363 -15.00 -13.52 9.75
N GLU A 364 -14.19 -13.81 10.77
CA GLU A 364 -14.65 -13.86 12.17
C GLU A 364 -14.96 -12.47 12.77
N PHE A 365 -14.48 -11.39 12.16
CA PHE A 365 -14.60 -10.05 12.71
C PHE A 365 -15.52 -9.15 11.84
N PRO A 366 -16.80 -8.96 12.22
CA PRO A 366 -17.80 -8.30 11.37
C PRO A 366 -17.40 -6.91 10.85
N ALA A 367 -16.70 -6.12 11.67
CA ALA A 367 -16.25 -4.78 11.26
C ALA A 367 -15.19 -4.79 10.14
N GLN A 368 -14.53 -5.94 9.92
CA GLN A 368 -13.55 -6.14 8.85
C GLN A 368 -14.08 -7.01 7.72
N ASN A 369 -15.05 -7.90 7.99
CA ASN A 369 -15.64 -8.79 6.98
C ASN A 369 -16.10 -8.04 5.71
N ARG A 370 -16.57 -6.79 5.82
CA ARG A 370 -16.91 -5.95 4.66
C ARG A 370 -15.77 -5.76 3.63
N TYR A 371 -14.53 -5.95 4.05
CA TYR A 371 -13.31 -5.79 3.24
C TYR A 371 -12.78 -7.11 2.67
N ILE A 372 -13.46 -8.22 2.95
CA ILE A 372 -12.96 -9.57 2.66
C ILE A 372 -12.72 -9.83 1.17
N VAL A 373 -13.38 -9.10 0.29
CA VAL A 373 -13.16 -9.19 -1.17
C VAL A 373 -11.73 -8.82 -1.59
N ALA A 374 -10.97 -8.12 -0.74
CA ALA A 374 -9.56 -7.81 -1.01
C ALA A 374 -8.70 -9.08 -1.22
N PHE A 375 -8.97 -10.15 -0.49
CA PHE A 375 -8.20 -11.41 -0.55
C PHE A 375 -8.29 -12.10 -1.93
N PRO A 376 -9.48 -12.38 -2.49
CA PRO A 376 -9.58 -12.93 -3.84
C PRO A 376 -9.07 -11.96 -4.91
N LEU A 377 -9.18 -10.64 -4.73
CA LEU A 377 -8.63 -9.67 -5.68
C LEU A 377 -7.09 -9.72 -5.75
N ILE A 378 -6.43 -9.81 -4.59
CA ILE A 378 -4.96 -9.93 -4.49
C ILE A 378 -4.43 -11.19 -5.17
N CYS A 379 -5.22 -12.26 -5.29
CA CYS A 379 -4.81 -13.46 -6.02
C CYS A 379 -4.44 -13.15 -7.50
N ASN A 380 -5.03 -12.09 -8.08
CA ASN A 380 -4.68 -11.61 -9.43
C ASN A 380 -3.24 -11.08 -9.52
N HIS A 381 -2.60 -10.75 -8.40
CA HIS A 381 -1.24 -10.19 -8.37
C HIS A 381 -0.18 -11.27 -8.54
N PHE A 382 -0.50 -12.54 -8.25
CA PHE A 382 0.50 -13.60 -8.13
C PHE A 382 1.32 -13.80 -9.41
N GLN A 383 0.76 -13.54 -10.59
CA GLN A 383 1.50 -13.67 -11.84
C GLN A 383 2.62 -12.62 -12.00
N SER A 384 2.53 -11.48 -11.30
CA SER A 384 3.52 -10.41 -11.34
C SER A 384 4.88 -10.79 -10.76
N CYS A 385 4.97 -11.83 -9.92
CA CYS A 385 6.25 -12.28 -9.32
C CYS A 385 7.04 -13.25 -10.20
N THR A 386 6.52 -13.58 -11.38
CA THR A 386 7.17 -14.47 -12.34
C THR A 386 8.17 -13.70 -13.21
N HIS A 387 9.20 -14.39 -13.69
CA HIS A 387 10.19 -13.81 -14.58
C HIS A 387 10.39 -14.70 -15.81
N GLU A 388 10.64 -14.10 -16.97
CA GLU A 388 10.82 -14.84 -18.24
C GLU A 388 12.01 -15.81 -18.21
N LEU A 389 12.99 -15.56 -17.34
CA LEU A 389 14.15 -16.44 -17.12
C LEU A 389 13.89 -17.60 -16.16
N CYS A 390 12.71 -17.68 -15.55
CA CYS A 390 12.28 -18.79 -14.68
C CYS A 390 10.85 -19.22 -15.08
N PRO A 391 10.63 -19.73 -16.31
CA PRO A 391 9.30 -20.13 -16.75
C PRO A 391 8.75 -21.35 -15.98
N GLU A 392 9.61 -22.13 -15.34
CA GLU A 392 9.27 -23.38 -14.64
C GLU A 392 8.29 -23.13 -13.47
N GLU A 393 8.42 -22.01 -12.76
CA GLU A 393 7.54 -21.69 -11.62
C GLU A 393 6.20 -21.06 -12.04
N ARG A 394 6.10 -20.56 -13.29
CA ARG A 394 4.94 -19.77 -13.74
C ARG A 394 3.62 -20.54 -13.66
N HIS A 395 3.65 -21.81 -14.08
CA HIS A 395 2.45 -22.66 -14.03
C HIS A 395 2.03 -22.93 -12.59
N HIS A 396 2.97 -23.24 -11.70
CA HIS A 396 2.69 -23.49 -10.29
C HIS A 396 2.12 -22.26 -9.57
N ILE A 397 2.68 -21.07 -9.82
CA ILE A 397 2.18 -19.81 -9.24
C ILE A 397 0.74 -19.52 -9.72
N ARG A 398 0.45 -19.74 -11.01
CA ARG A 398 -0.89 -19.56 -11.58
C ARG A 398 -1.90 -20.56 -11.01
N GLU A 399 -1.53 -21.84 -10.89
CA GLU A 399 -2.42 -22.84 -10.29
C GLU A 399 -2.70 -22.51 -8.83
N ARG A 400 -1.69 -22.07 -8.08
CA ARG A 400 -1.85 -21.62 -6.70
C ARG A 400 -2.82 -20.44 -6.61
N SER A 401 -2.68 -19.41 -7.46
CA SER A 401 -3.59 -18.27 -7.44
C SER A 401 -5.04 -18.68 -7.70
N LEU A 402 -5.25 -19.63 -8.64
CA LEU A 402 -6.58 -20.16 -8.96
C LEU A 402 -7.16 -21.01 -7.82
N SER A 403 -6.33 -21.82 -7.15
CA SER A 403 -6.75 -22.61 -6.00
C SER A 403 -7.17 -21.72 -4.83
N VAL A 404 -6.35 -20.72 -4.51
CA VAL A 404 -6.57 -19.83 -3.36
C VAL A 404 -7.79 -18.93 -3.57
N VAL A 405 -7.96 -18.36 -4.77
CA VAL A 405 -9.14 -17.53 -5.07
C VAL A 405 -10.44 -18.34 -4.97
N ASN A 406 -10.45 -19.58 -5.46
CA ASN A 406 -11.62 -20.45 -5.35
C ASN A 406 -11.95 -20.79 -3.89
N MET A 407 -10.92 -21.07 -3.08
CA MET A 407 -11.10 -21.33 -1.65
C MET A 407 -11.70 -20.12 -0.94
N PHE A 408 -11.18 -18.91 -1.16
CA PHE A 408 -11.72 -17.71 -0.52
C PHE A 408 -13.18 -17.44 -0.92
N LEU A 409 -13.50 -17.54 -2.21
CA LEU A 409 -14.87 -17.31 -2.69
C LEU A 409 -15.86 -18.35 -2.15
N ASP A 410 -15.44 -19.63 -2.05
CA ASP A 410 -16.27 -20.70 -1.49
C ASP A 410 -16.53 -20.50 0.01
N GLU A 411 -15.50 -20.16 0.80
CA GLU A 411 -15.65 -19.87 2.23
C GLU A 411 -16.50 -18.61 2.48
N MET A 412 -16.34 -17.55 1.69
CA MET A 412 -17.22 -16.37 1.74
C MET A 412 -18.69 -16.75 1.48
N ALA A 413 -18.95 -17.57 0.46
CA ALA A 413 -20.30 -18.01 0.12
C ALA A 413 -20.90 -18.93 1.19
N LYS A 414 -20.10 -19.84 1.76
CA LYS A 414 -20.49 -20.70 2.88
C LYS A 414 -20.85 -19.89 4.11
N GLU A 415 -20.05 -18.88 4.46
CA GLU A 415 -20.34 -18.06 5.63
C GLU A 415 -21.62 -17.24 5.46
N ALA A 416 -21.81 -16.63 4.29
CA ALA A 416 -23.07 -15.97 3.96
C ALA A 416 -24.28 -16.93 4.05
N LYS A 417 -24.14 -18.16 3.53
CA LYS A 417 -25.16 -19.21 3.64
C LYS A 417 -25.44 -19.57 5.12
N ASN A 418 -24.42 -19.72 5.95
CA ASN A 418 -24.57 -20.06 7.37
C ASN A 418 -25.33 -18.96 8.12
N ILE A 419 -24.98 -17.70 7.87
CA ILE A 419 -25.67 -16.54 8.45
C ILE A 419 -27.14 -16.50 8.00
N ILE A 420 -27.41 -16.66 6.70
CA ILE A 420 -28.78 -16.70 6.15
C ILE A 420 -29.58 -17.84 6.78
N THR A 421 -28.99 -19.03 6.91
CA THR A 421 -29.66 -20.19 7.53
C THR A 421 -30.04 -19.88 8.97
N THR A 422 -29.13 -19.29 9.74
CA THR A 422 -29.39 -18.89 11.14
C THR A 422 -30.49 -17.82 11.23
N ILE A 423 -30.50 -16.85 10.31
CA ILE A 423 -31.57 -15.85 10.20
C ILE A 423 -32.91 -16.54 9.90
N CYS A 424 -32.94 -17.52 8.98
CA CYS A 424 -34.15 -18.28 8.68
C CYS A 424 -34.66 -19.05 9.91
N ASP A 425 -33.78 -19.68 10.69
CA ASP A 425 -34.16 -20.42 11.90
C ASP A 425 -34.76 -19.50 12.98
N GLU A 426 -34.19 -18.31 13.17
CA GLU A 426 -34.74 -17.29 14.07
C GLU A 426 -36.11 -16.80 13.59
N GLN A 427 -36.28 -16.58 12.28
CA GLN A 427 -37.56 -16.20 11.68
C GLN A 427 -38.61 -17.31 11.78
N CYS A 428 -38.22 -18.58 11.60
CA CYS A 428 -39.09 -19.73 11.83
C CYS A 428 -39.52 -19.82 13.29
N THR A 429 -38.61 -19.56 14.23
CA THR A 429 -38.92 -19.52 15.68
C THR A 429 -39.92 -18.41 16.02
N MET A 430 -39.76 -17.22 15.43
CA MET A 430 -40.74 -16.12 15.58
C MET A 430 -42.09 -16.47 14.95
N SER A 431 -42.09 -17.12 13.79
CA SER A 431 -43.30 -17.59 13.12
C SER A 431 -44.02 -18.69 13.92
N ASP A 432 -43.29 -19.61 14.56
CA ASP A 432 -43.87 -20.64 15.43
C ASP A 432 -44.66 -20.03 16.58
N LYS A 433 -44.16 -18.93 17.18
CA LYS A 433 -44.84 -18.20 18.28
C LYS A 433 -46.21 -17.64 17.88
N LEU A 434 -46.49 -17.49 16.58
CA LEU A 434 -47.77 -17.04 16.07
C LEU A 434 -48.79 -18.17 15.90
N LEU A 435 -48.37 -19.44 16.04
CA LEU A 435 -49.25 -20.58 15.84
C LEU A 435 -50.33 -20.68 16.94
N PRO A 436 -51.56 -21.13 16.61
CA PRO A 436 -52.68 -21.21 17.56
C PRO A 436 -52.39 -22.01 18.84
N LYS A 437 -51.46 -22.98 18.80
CA LYS A 437 -51.05 -23.80 19.95
C LYS A 437 -50.58 -22.95 21.15
N HIS A 438 -49.98 -21.79 20.90
CA HIS A 438 -49.48 -20.89 21.95
C HIS A 438 -50.61 -20.08 22.63
N CYS A 439 -51.81 -20.02 22.04
CA CYS A 439 -52.96 -19.36 22.65
C CYS A 439 -53.64 -20.21 23.74
N ALA A 440 -53.37 -21.52 23.80
CA ALA A 440 -54.02 -22.44 24.74
C ALA A 440 -53.85 -22.02 26.22
N MET A 441 -52.67 -21.52 26.58
CA MET A 441 -52.39 -21.01 27.93
C MET A 441 -53.23 -19.76 28.26
N LEU A 442 -53.39 -18.84 27.31
CA LEU A 442 -54.20 -17.63 27.49
C LEU A 442 -55.68 -18.01 27.70
N ILE A 443 -56.19 -18.96 26.90
CA ILE A 443 -57.56 -19.47 27.03
C ILE A 443 -57.75 -20.12 28.42
N SER A 444 -56.83 -20.98 28.84
CA SER A 444 -56.87 -21.64 30.17
C SER A 444 -56.86 -20.63 31.33
N GLN A 445 -56.04 -19.57 31.25
CA GLN A 445 -56.00 -18.52 32.27
C GLN A 445 -57.34 -17.77 32.38
N VAL A 446 -57.99 -17.45 31.25
CA VAL A 446 -59.30 -16.79 31.25
C VAL A 446 -60.39 -17.70 31.81
N VAL A 447 -60.40 -18.99 31.42
CA VAL A 447 -61.39 -19.97 31.89
C VAL A 447 -61.23 -20.27 33.38
N ASN A 448 -60.00 -20.41 33.88
CA ASN A 448 -59.74 -20.72 35.29
C ASN A 448 -59.93 -19.51 36.22
N ARG A 449 -59.71 -18.28 35.74
CA ARG A 449 -60.06 -17.06 36.48
C ARG A 449 -61.56 -16.93 36.72
N LYS A 450 -62.41 -17.40 35.78
CA LYS A 450 -63.87 -17.47 35.98
C LYS A 450 -64.30 -18.51 37.03
N LYS A 451 -63.42 -19.44 37.43
CA LYS A 451 -63.74 -20.54 38.37
C LYS A 451 -63.17 -20.38 39.79
N LYS A 452 -62.28 -19.41 40.07
CA LYS A 452 -61.67 -19.21 41.40
C LYS A 452 -61.68 -17.74 41.81
N GLU A 453 -62.52 -17.38 42.79
CA GLU A 453 -62.68 -16.00 43.29
C GLU A 453 -61.56 -15.49 44.22
N LYS A 454 -60.71 -16.33 44.81
CA LYS A 454 -59.68 -15.84 45.75
C LYS A 454 -58.41 -16.67 45.66
N ASN A 455 -57.43 -16.21 44.88
CA ASN A 455 -56.00 -16.30 45.20
C ASN A 455 -55.16 -15.72 44.06
N LYS A 456 -54.70 -14.47 44.21
CA LYS A 456 -53.65 -13.87 43.39
C LYS A 456 -52.32 -14.56 43.73
N LYS A 457 -51.92 -15.55 42.94
CA LYS A 457 -50.51 -15.98 42.87
C LYS A 457 -50.06 -15.94 41.40
N ASN A 458 -49.05 -15.11 41.16
CA ASN A 458 -48.20 -14.97 39.97
C ASN A 458 -48.78 -15.53 38.67
N THR A 459 -49.57 -14.72 37.97
CA THR A 459 -49.86 -14.98 36.56
C THR A 459 -48.55 -14.79 35.79
N LEU A 460 -48.00 -15.85 35.21
CA LEU A 460 -46.87 -15.75 34.29
C LEU A 460 -47.29 -14.86 33.12
N GLU A 461 -46.62 -13.73 32.97
CA GLU A 461 -46.85 -12.79 31.87
C GLU A 461 -46.22 -13.38 30.61
N ILE A 462 -47.04 -13.78 29.65
CA ILE A 462 -46.58 -14.33 28.38
C ILE A 462 -46.22 -13.14 27.48
N PRO A 463 -44.95 -12.97 27.10
CA PRO A 463 -44.58 -11.88 26.20
C PRO A 463 -45.31 -12.06 24.86
N LYS A 464 -45.93 -10.99 24.38
CA LYS A 464 -46.64 -11.00 23.09
C LYS A 464 -45.62 -10.99 21.95
N PRO A 465 -45.85 -11.75 20.86
CA PRO A 465 -45.09 -11.60 19.63
C PRO A 465 -45.08 -10.13 19.17
N GLY A 466 -43.93 -9.64 18.72
CA GLY A 466 -43.67 -8.24 18.37
C GLY A 466 -42.99 -7.42 19.48
N VAL A 467 -42.95 -7.91 20.73
CA VAL A 467 -42.19 -7.26 21.80
C VAL A 467 -40.69 -7.29 21.49
N GLU A 468 -40.20 -8.36 20.87
CA GLU A 468 -38.82 -8.53 20.41
C GLU A 468 -38.40 -7.47 19.38
N SER A 469 -39.34 -6.89 18.63
CA SER A 469 -39.07 -5.82 17.66
C SER A 469 -39.17 -4.42 18.27
N TYR A 470 -39.70 -4.27 19.49
CA TYR A 470 -39.77 -3.00 20.17
C TYR A 470 -38.40 -2.65 20.80
N ARG A 471 -37.55 -2.02 20.00
CA ARG A 471 -36.22 -1.60 20.43
C ARG A 471 -36.27 -0.33 21.28
N LYS A 472 -35.66 -0.40 22.47
CA LYS A 472 -35.47 0.76 23.36
C LYS A 472 -34.18 1.54 23.07
N THR A 473 -33.08 0.83 22.77
CA THR A 473 -31.77 1.40 22.46
C THR A 473 -31.05 0.56 21.40
N ARG A 474 -30.15 1.19 20.62
CA ARG A 474 -29.28 0.52 19.64
C ARG A 474 -27.99 -0.03 20.26
N GLU A 475 -27.69 0.34 21.50
CA GLU A 475 -26.52 -0.17 22.23
C GLU A 475 -26.70 -1.66 22.62
N GLU A 476 -27.94 -2.10 22.79
CA GLU A 476 -28.30 -3.50 23.01
C GLU A 476 -28.44 -4.22 21.67
N LEU A 477 -27.36 -4.86 21.22
CA LEU A 477 -27.36 -5.67 20.01
C LEU A 477 -27.98 -7.05 20.28
N THR A 478 -29.13 -7.29 19.68
CA THR A 478 -29.79 -8.60 19.66
C THR A 478 -29.03 -9.59 18.77
N THR A 479 -29.35 -10.88 18.87
CA THR A 479 -28.82 -11.91 17.95
C THR A 479 -29.12 -11.55 16.50
N MET A 480 -30.35 -11.12 16.20
CA MET A 480 -30.75 -10.69 14.86
C MET A 480 -29.95 -9.49 14.36
N ASP A 481 -29.60 -8.54 15.24
CA ASP A 481 -28.74 -7.41 14.85
C ASP A 481 -27.36 -7.88 14.41
N LYS A 482 -26.75 -8.77 15.19
CA LYS A 482 -25.41 -9.29 14.90
C LYS A 482 -25.41 -10.07 13.58
N LEU A 483 -26.42 -10.90 13.35
CA LEU A 483 -26.57 -11.67 12.10
C LEU A 483 -26.81 -10.76 10.90
N HIS A 484 -27.70 -9.77 11.02
CA HIS A 484 -27.93 -8.81 9.93
C HIS A 484 -26.69 -7.97 9.65
N MET A 485 -25.99 -7.47 10.66
CA MET A 485 -24.74 -6.71 10.50
C MET A 485 -23.61 -7.55 9.90
N ALA A 486 -23.58 -8.86 10.14
CA ALA A 486 -22.59 -9.74 9.53
C ALA A 486 -22.91 -10.07 8.06
N LEU A 487 -24.21 -10.07 7.69
CA LEU A 487 -24.68 -10.35 6.34
C LEU A 487 -24.57 -9.14 5.39
N THR A 488 -24.79 -7.93 5.90
CA THR A 488 -24.76 -6.66 5.13
C THR A 488 -23.38 -6.03 5.14
#